data_AF-A0A7C0WWT9-F1
#
_entry.id   AF-A0A7C0WWT9-F1
#
_cell.length_a   1.000
_cell.length_b   1.000
_cell.length_c   1.000
_cell.angle_alpha   90.00
_cell.angle_beta   90.00
_cell.angle_gamma   90.00
#
_symmetry.space_group_name_H-M   'P 1'
#
loop_
_entity.id
_entity.type
_entity.pdbx_description
1 polymer ?
#
loop_
_entity_poly.entity_id
_entity_poly.type
_entity_poly.pdbx_seq_one_letter_code
_entity_poly.pdbx_strand_id
1 'polypeptide(L)' 'MATKKIGVILSGCGNRDGSEIHEATLTLWAIHKNGADFQCFAPDVPQHHVLNHITGKEMDEQRNVLIE' A
#
# COMPACT_ATOMS: atom_id res chain seq x y z
N MET A 1 29.05 6.99 0.99
CA MET A 1 28.22 6.30 2.01
C MET A 1 27.29 5.33 1.27
N ALA A 2 27.02 4.15 1.82
CA ALA A 2 26.06 3.23 1.21
C ALA A 2 24.64 3.80 1.28
N THR A 3 23.88 3.71 0.20
CA THR A 3 22.46 4.09 0.16
C THR A 3 21.67 3.24 1.16
N LYS A 4 20.91 3.88 2.05
CA LYS A 4 20.02 3.14 2.97
C LYS A 4 18.89 2.51 2.17
N LYS A 5 18.55 1.25 2.46
CA LYS A 5 17.39 0.56 1.90
C LYS A 5 16.30 0.41 2.95
N ILE A 6 15.09 0.88 2.65
CA ILE A 6 13.96 0.88 3.58
C ILE A 6 12.89 -0.09 3.08
N GLY A 7 12.52 -1.06 3.91
CA GLY A 7 11.37 -1.92 3.65
C GLY A 7 10.07 -1.19 3.98
N VAL A 8 9.13 -1.19 3.04
CA VAL A 8 7.81 -0.57 3.21
C VAL A 8 6.76 -1.66 3.09
N ILE A 9 5.96 -1.86 4.14
CA ILE A 9 4.90 -2.86 4.17
C ILE A 9 3.58 -2.18 3.81
N LEU A 10 2.92 -2.70 2.77
CA LEU A 10 1.61 -2.27 2.29
C LEU A 10 0.56 -3.34 2.58
N SER A 11 -0.69 -2.93 2.50
CA SER A 11 -1.88 -3.72 2.82
C SER A 11 -2.94 -3.71 1.72
N GLY A 12 -2.59 -3.31 0.50
CA GLY A 12 -3.49 -3.11 -0.65
C GLY A 12 -3.53 -1.63 -1.07
N CYS A 13 -4.45 -1.25 -1.95
CA CYS A 13 -4.50 0.07 -2.59
C CYS A 13 -5.82 0.83 -2.34
N GLY A 14 -5.99 1.39 -1.15
CA GLY A 14 -7.19 2.11 -0.74
C GLY A 14 -7.28 2.25 0.77
N ASN A 15 -7.66 3.42 1.30
CA ASN A 15 -7.55 3.66 2.75
C ASN A 15 -8.54 2.88 3.62
N ARG A 16 -9.59 2.30 3.02
CA ARG A 16 -10.62 1.55 3.73
C ARG A 16 -10.48 0.04 3.60
N ASP A 17 -9.77 -0.45 2.59
CA ASP A 17 -9.56 -1.87 2.30
C ASP A 17 -8.09 -2.25 2.04
N GLY A 18 -7.17 -1.30 2.20
CA GLY A 18 -5.73 -1.49 2.08
C GLY A 18 -4.92 -0.31 2.67
N SER A 19 -3.84 0.09 2.00
CA SER A 19 -3.03 1.23 2.42
C SER A 19 -3.60 2.56 1.92
N GLU A 20 -3.53 3.60 2.75
CA GLU A 20 -3.88 4.97 2.36
C GLU A 20 -2.89 5.46 1.28
N ILE A 21 -3.41 5.81 0.11
CA ILE A 21 -2.60 6.00 -1.10
C ILE A 21 -1.72 7.24 -1.00
N HIS A 22 -2.20 8.33 -0.38
CA HIS A 22 -1.42 9.56 -0.23
C HIS A 22 -0.30 9.37 0.79
N GLU A 23 -0.55 8.72 1.93
CA GLU A 23 0.45 8.38 2.94
C GLU A 23 1.53 7.49 2.34
N ALA A 24 1.15 6.40 1.67
CA ALA A 24 2.10 5.51 1.00
C ALA A 24 2.95 6.28 -0.01
N THR A 25 2.33 7.06 -0.90
CA THR A 25 3.04 7.84 -1.93
C THR A 25 3.99 8.88 -1.31
N LEU A 26 3.54 9.62 -0.29
CA LEU A 26 4.35 10.63 0.39
C LEU A 26 5.49 10.00 1.20
N THR A 27 5.29 8.82 1.77
CA THR A 27 6.34 8.03 2.41
C THR A 27 7.41 7.63 1.40
N LEU A 28 7.03 7.03 0.26
CA LEU A 28 7.98 6.65 -0.79
C LEU A 28 8.74 7.87 -1.32
N TRP A 29 8.03 8.98 -1.55
CA TRP A 29 8.65 10.25 -1.96
C TRP A 29 9.63 10.78 -0.91
N ALA A 30 9.29 10.75 0.37
CA ALA A 30 10.15 11.21 1.45
C ALA A 30 11.43 10.35 1.56
N ILE A 31 11.32 9.04 1.40
CA ILE A 31 12.48 8.13 1.36
C ILE A 31 13.41 8.52 0.21
N HIS A 32 12.86 8.64 -1.00
CA HIS A 32 13.61 9.03 -2.19
C HIS A 32 14.27 10.41 -2.05
N LYS A 33 13.51 11.42 -1.58
CA LYS A 33 14.00 12.79 -1.35
C LYS A 33 15.17 12.87 -0.38
N ASN A 34 15.26 11.94 0.57
CA ASN A 34 16.36 11.88 1.55
C ASN A 34 17.52 10.97 1.09
N GLY A 35 17.58 10.60 -0.20
CA GLY A 35 18.70 9.85 -0.77
C GLY A 35 18.75 8.38 -0.34
N ALA A 36 17.62 7.82 0.08
CA ALA A 36 17.46 6.40 0.37
C ALA A 36 16.67 5.69 -0.75
N ASP A 37 16.79 4.38 -0.80
CA ASP A 37 16.05 3.49 -1.70
C ASP A 37 15.00 2.71 -0.89
N PHE A 38 13.95 2.22 -1.56
CA PHE A 38 12.90 1.46 -0.90
C PHE A 38 12.55 0.17 -1.65
N GLN A 39 12.05 -0.80 -0.90
CA GLN A 39 11.44 -2.01 -1.44
C GLN A 39 10.08 -2.18 -0.79
N CYS A 40 9.03 -2.27 -1.61
CA CYS A 40 7.69 -2.55 -1.12
C CYS A 40 7.49 -4.05 -0.90
N PHE A 41 6.72 -4.38 0.12
CA PHE A 41 6.29 -5.73 0.50
C PHE A 41 4.81 -5.69 0.86
N ALA A 42 4.11 -6.77 0.61
CA ALA A 42 2.73 -6.98 1.03
C ALA A 42 2.49 -8.49 1.20
N PRO A 43 1.57 -8.91 2.08
CA PRO A 43 1.22 -10.32 2.20
C PRO A 43 0.45 -10.82 0.96
N ASP A 44 0.80 -12.01 0.48
CA ASP A 44 0.05 -12.69 -0.59
C ASP A 44 -1.17 -13.41 0.00
N VAL A 45 -2.21 -12.63 0.31
CA VAL A 45 -3.45 -13.10 0.92
C VAL A 45 -4.65 -12.32 0.36
N PRO A 46 -5.87 -12.86 0.40
CA PRO A 46 -7.07 -12.10 0.12
C PRO A 46 -7.25 -10.91 1.09
N GLN A 47 -7.77 -9.79 0.59
CA GLN A 47 -8.26 -8.70 1.43
C GLN A 47 -9.45 -9.19 2.28
N HIS A 48 -9.63 -8.57 3.46
CA HIS A 48 -10.72 -8.90 4.37
C HIS A 48 -12.10 -8.54 3.78
N HIS A 49 -12.18 -7.39 3.12
CA HIS A 49 -13.35 -6.86 2.41
C HIS A 49 -12.86 -6.02 1.23
N VAL A 50 -13.72 -5.77 0.25
CA VAL A 50 -13.46 -4.84 -0.86
C VAL A 50 -14.51 -3.74 -0.81
N LEU A 51 -14.09 -2.48 -0.83
CA LEU A 51 -15.00 -1.36 -0.64
C LEU A 51 -15.07 -0.46 -1.86
N ASN A 52 -16.30 -0.14 -2.26
CA ASN A 52 -16.52 0.96 -3.18
C ASN A 52 -16.22 2.28 -2.47
N HIS A 53 -15.13 2.96 -2.85
CA HIS A 53 -14.70 4.18 -2.18
C HIS A 53 -15.64 5.39 -2.40
N ILE A 54 -16.54 5.33 -3.39
CA ILE A 54 -17.56 6.37 -3.63
C ILE A 54 -18.75 6.19 -2.68
N THR A 55 -19.25 4.95 -2.56
CA THR A 55 -20.47 4.68 -1.78
C THR A 55 -20.20 4.24 -0.35
N GLY A 56 -18.98 3.79 -0.04
CA GLY A 56 -18.59 3.22 1.24
C GLY A 56 -19.17 1.83 1.52
N LYS A 57 -19.75 1.15 0.51
CA LYS A 57 -20.35 -0.17 0.65
C LYS A 57 -19.39 -1.27 0.22
N GLU A 58 -19.51 -2.41 0.87
CA GLU A 58 -18.85 -3.65 0.46
C GLU A 58 -19.31 -4.07 -0.93
N MET A 59 -18.36 -4.58 -1.70
CA MET A 59 -18.55 -5.19 -3.00
C MET A 59 -18.38 -6.70 -2.86
N ASP A 60 -19.23 -7.47 -3.54
CA ASP A 60 -19.10 -8.94 -3.63
C ASP A 60 -17.99 -9.30 -4.63
N GLU A 61 -16.76 -8.95 -4.25
CA GLU A 61 -15.54 -9.13 -5.02
C GLU A 61 -14.41 -9.56 -4.07
N GLN A 62 -13.44 -10.33 -4.58
CA GLN A 62 -12.24 -10.69 -3.83
C GLN A 62 -11.00 -10.15 -4.52
N ARG A 63 -10.18 -9.42 -3.77
CA ARG A 63 -8.89 -8.90 -4.22
C ARG A 63 -7.76 -9.43 -3.36
N ASN A 64 -6.54 -9.44 -3.88
CA ASN A 64 -5.36 -9.91 -3.16
C ASN A 64 -4.50 -8.71 -2.72
N VAL A 65 -4.06 -8.73 -1.46
CA VAL A 65 -3.30 -7.65 -0.83
C VAL A 65 -1.96 -7.34 -1.52
N LEU A 66 -1.30 -8.34 -2.10
CA LEU A 66 -0.02 -8.16 -2.81
C LEU A 66 -0.21 -7.64 -4.25
N ILE A 67 -1.33 -7.96 -4.88
CA ILE A 67 -1.61 -7.60 -6.28
C ILE A 67 -2.13 -6.16 -6.38
N GLU A 68 -2.91 -5.72 -5.39
CA GLU A 68 -3.42 -4.35 -5.26
C GLU A 68 -2.33 -3.38 -4.77
#